data_AF-A0A662S9M6-F1
#
_entry.id   AF-A0A662S9M6-F1
#
_cell.length_a   1.000
_cell.length_b   1.000
_cell.length_c   1.000
_cell.angle_alpha   90.00
_cell.angle_beta   90.00
_cell.angle_gamma   90.00
#
_symmetry.space_group_name_H-M   'P 1'
#
loop_
_entity.id
_entity.type
_entity.pdbx_description
1 polymer ?
#
loop_
_entity_poly.entity_id
_entity_poly.type
_entity_poly.pdbx_seq_one_letter_code
_entity_poly.pdbx_strand_id
1 'polypeptide(L)'
;MVIQHNTFYSNTAWINGGGIYIGAGSAYITATIVVTNSGGGIYNASTVTPALAYNDVWGNSPSNYTGVAASATDISTAPLFVNAPAGDFHLQAGSPCIDKVPSGYMLDSDYEGRGRPFGEKADIGASEFHTGTCFARIGTGRVYTSVQKVVDIAGEGDLIKVAGLCQGVVTRVVGIKTYSQTLYLSRTLTIRGGYTIANWSYYNRDVFHTILDAQGQGRVIYIPDSPLVSPTIEGLYIRGGYEGTGGGIYIGGGGAVVQYLKVYSNVATSGVEGGGGIYIAGGNPLIQHTDVFTNRATGGHGGGIYIKDGEPVIQYSHVYSCTA
;
A
#
# COMPACT_ATOMS: atom_id res chain seq x y z
N MET A 1 -4.11 -29.71 15.82
CA MET A 1 -4.81 -29.08 14.68
C MET A 1 -4.62 -27.57 14.75
N VAL A 2 -4.52 -26.86 13.63
CA VAL A 2 -4.39 -25.38 13.59
C VAL A 2 -5.58 -24.78 12.86
N ILE A 3 -6.22 -23.77 13.46
CA ILE A 3 -7.31 -22.98 12.90
C ILE A 3 -6.90 -21.53 13.05
N GLN A 4 -6.59 -20.85 11.95
CA GLN A 4 -6.10 -19.46 12.02
C GLN A 4 -6.63 -18.62 10.87
N HIS A 5 -6.97 -17.35 11.14
CA HIS A 5 -7.45 -16.41 10.11
C HIS A 5 -8.70 -16.91 9.39
N ASN A 6 -9.70 -17.38 10.14
CA ASN A 6 -10.97 -17.86 9.58
C ASN A 6 -12.16 -17.01 10.03
N THR A 7 -13.31 -17.20 9.37
CA THR A 7 -14.60 -16.67 9.80
C THR A 7 -15.62 -17.80 9.86
N PHE A 8 -16.14 -18.10 11.05
CA PHE A 8 -17.22 -19.05 11.30
C PHE A 8 -18.48 -18.24 11.65
N TYR A 9 -19.40 -18.12 10.70
CA TYR A 9 -20.59 -17.28 10.80
C TYR A 9 -21.88 -18.07 10.59
N SER A 10 -22.85 -17.89 11.47
CA SER A 10 -24.24 -18.39 11.32
C SER A 10 -24.39 -19.90 11.06
N ASN A 11 -23.42 -20.69 11.49
CA ASN A 11 -23.52 -22.14 11.43
C ASN A 11 -24.51 -22.65 12.49
N THR A 12 -25.17 -23.77 12.22
CA THR A 12 -26.14 -24.38 13.12
C THR A 12 -25.76 -25.83 13.42
N ALA A 13 -25.59 -26.16 14.69
CA ALA A 13 -25.54 -27.52 15.20
C ALA A 13 -26.76 -27.79 16.10
N TRP A 14 -27.34 -28.99 16.00
CA TRP A 14 -28.47 -29.36 16.85
C TRP A 14 -28.12 -29.50 18.33
N ILE A 15 -26.84 -29.80 18.63
CA ILE A 15 -26.38 -30.02 20.00
C ILE A 15 -25.28 -29.04 20.35
N ASN A 16 -24.08 -29.22 19.82
CA ASN A 16 -22.89 -28.51 20.28
C ASN A 16 -21.93 -28.14 19.13
N GLY A 17 -21.17 -27.07 19.33
CA GLY A 17 -20.10 -26.62 18.45
C GLY A 17 -20.59 -26.11 17.10
N GLY A 18 -21.63 -25.28 17.12
CA GLY A 18 -22.14 -24.60 15.92
C GLY A 18 -21.02 -23.97 15.11
N GLY A 19 -20.16 -23.18 15.75
CA GLY A 19 -18.93 -22.67 15.12
C GLY A 19 -17.84 -23.74 14.99
N ILE A 20 -17.33 -24.22 16.12
CA ILE A 20 -16.22 -25.17 16.20
C ILE A 20 -16.51 -26.22 17.28
N TYR A 21 -16.38 -27.51 16.95
CA TYR A 21 -16.45 -28.63 17.88
C TYR A 21 -15.10 -29.39 17.94
N ILE A 22 -14.46 -29.41 19.11
CA ILE A 22 -13.22 -30.17 19.36
C ILE A 22 -13.59 -31.46 20.08
N GLY A 23 -13.71 -32.55 19.32
CA GLY A 23 -14.13 -33.86 19.87
C GLY A 23 -13.04 -34.64 20.59
N ALA A 24 -11.78 -34.48 20.17
CA ALA A 24 -10.62 -35.12 20.77
C ALA A 24 -9.33 -34.36 20.42
N GLY A 25 -8.27 -34.56 21.20
CA GLY A 25 -6.98 -33.90 20.99
C GLY A 25 -7.01 -32.41 21.37
N SER A 26 -6.09 -31.62 20.82
CA SER A 26 -6.03 -30.17 21.06
C SER A 26 -5.96 -29.39 19.75
N ALA A 27 -6.52 -28.19 19.77
CA ALA A 27 -6.50 -27.23 18.69
C ALA A 27 -5.70 -25.98 19.09
N TYR A 28 -5.02 -25.39 18.12
CA TYR A 28 -4.48 -24.05 18.21
C TYR A 28 -5.37 -23.15 17.36
N ILE A 29 -6.19 -22.31 18.01
CA ILE A 29 -7.18 -21.45 17.35
C ILE A 29 -6.77 -20.00 17.54
N THR A 30 -6.42 -19.33 16.46
CA THR A 30 -5.89 -17.95 16.53
C THR A 30 -6.45 -17.04 15.46
N ALA A 31 -6.47 -15.73 15.72
CA ALA A 31 -6.85 -14.73 14.70
C ALA A 31 -8.17 -15.05 13.96
N THR A 32 -9.12 -15.71 14.63
CA THR A 32 -10.32 -16.27 13.99
C THR A 32 -11.57 -15.59 14.54
N ILE A 33 -12.50 -15.25 13.66
CA ILE A 33 -13.84 -14.77 14.03
C ILE A 33 -14.78 -15.97 14.12
N VAL A 34 -15.48 -16.16 15.25
CA VAL A 34 -16.51 -17.18 15.47
C VAL A 34 -17.75 -16.51 16.02
N VAL A 35 -18.71 -16.16 15.16
CA VAL A 35 -19.84 -15.33 15.55
C VAL A 35 -21.20 -15.84 15.10
N THR A 36 -22.23 -15.54 15.88
CA THR A 36 -23.65 -15.78 15.55
C THR A 36 -24.00 -17.23 15.21
N ASN A 37 -23.22 -18.20 15.69
CA ASN A 37 -23.50 -19.62 15.48
C ASN A 37 -24.53 -20.15 16.51
N SER A 38 -25.34 -21.12 16.09
CA SER A 38 -26.31 -21.84 16.92
C SER A 38 -25.79 -23.24 17.27
N GLY A 39 -25.95 -23.67 18.52
CA GLY A 39 -25.26 -24.83 19.11
C GLY A 39 -23.90 -24.47 19.74
N GLY A 40 -23.57 -23.18 19.87
CA GLY A 40 -22.39 -22.65 20.55
C GLY A 40 -21.30 -22.16 19.60
N GLY A 41 -20.41 -21.31 20.11
CA GLY A 41 -19.24 -20.80 19.38
C GLY A 41 -18.14 -21.85 19.30
N ILE A 42 -17.28 -21.90 20.31
CA ILE A 42 -16.20 -22.89 20.45
C ILE A 42 -16.57 -23.88 21.55
N TYR A 43 -16.75 -25.15 21.17
CA TYR A 43 -17.04 -26.25 22.07
C TYR A 43 -15.84 -27.20 22.16
N ASN A 44 -15.32 -27.42 23.37
CA ASN A 44 -14.29 -28.39 23.64
C ASN A 44 -14.82 -29.59 24.44
N ALA A 45 -14.95 -30.73 23.78
CA ALA A 45 -15.28 -32.01 24.41
C ALA A 45 -14.04 -32.78 24.89
N SER A 46 -12.85 -32.36 24.45
CA SER A 46 -11.59 -33.01 24.76
C SER A 46 -11.13 -32.69 26.18
N THR A 47 -10.40 -33.63 26.78
CA THR A 47 -9.70 -33.44 28.06
C THR A 47 -8.44 -32.58 27.92
N VAL A 48 -7.97 -32.32 26.69
CA VAL A 48 -6.81 -31.47 26.42
C VAL A 48 -7.29 -30.08 26.03
N THR A 49 -6.87 -29.07 26.79
CA THR A 49 -7.25 -27.67 26.54
C THR A 49 -6.67 -27.17 25.22
N PRO A 50 -7.46 -26.55 24.34
CA PRO A 50 -6.94 -25.88 23.15
C PRO A 50 -6.23 -24.58 23.53
N ALA A 51 -5.23 -24.20 22.73
CA ALA A 51 -4.56 -22.91 22.87
C ALA A 51 -5.27 -21.87 21.99
N LEU A 52 -5.79 -20.82 22.63
CA LEU A 52 -6.55 -19.75 21.99
C LEU A 52 -5.78 -18.43 22.08
N ALA A 53 -5.76 -17.65 20.99
CA ALA A 53 -5.25 -16.28 21.03
C ALA A 53 -5.80 -15.39 19.92
N TYR A 54 -6.11 -14.13 20.24
CA TYR A 54 -6.56 -13.13 19.26
C TYR A 54 -7.78 -13.55 18.45
N ASN A 55 -8.72 -14.28 19.03
CA ASN A 55 -9.99 -14.62 18.39
C ASN A 55 -11.06 -13.58 18.73
N ASP A 56 -12.07 -13.44 17.87
CA ASP A 56 -13.32 -12.74 18.21
C ASP A 56 -14.45 -13.77 18.27
N VAL A 57 -14.92 -14.08 19.47
CA VAL A 57 -15.96 -15.08 19.68
C VAL A 57 -17.16 -14.41 20.33
N TRP A 58 -18.18 -14.10 19.53
CA TRP A 58 -19.27 -13.21 19.93
C TRP A 58 -20.65 -13.61 19.40
N GLY A 59 -21.69 -13.38 20.19
CA GLY A 59 -23.08 -13.54 19.77
C GLY A 59 -23.49 -14.97 19.43
N ASN A 60 -22.75 -16.00 19.88
CA ASN A 60 -23.12 -17.40 19.68
C ASN A 60 -24.11 -17.87 20.75
N SER A 61 -25.01 -18.80 20.38
CA SER A 61 -26.02 -19.37 21.27
C SER A 61 -25.83 -20.89 21.38
N PRO A 62 -25.84 -21.50 22.59
CA PRO A 62 -26.18 -20.87 23.88
C PRO A 62 -25.02 -20.12 24.55
N SER A 63 -23.77 -20.34 24.12
CA SER A 63 -22.60 -19.63 24.66
C SER A 63 -21.48 -19.48 23.62
N ASN A 64 -20.60 -18.52 23.84
CA ASN A 64 -19.40 -18.31 23.04
C ASN A 64 -18.37 -19.44 23.24
N TYR A 65 -18.20 -19.89 24.49
CA TYR A 65 -17.27 -20.96 24.84
C TYR A 65 -17.95 -22.01 25.71
N THR A 66 -17.63 -23.28 25.50
CA THR A 66 -18.05 -24.41 26.34
C THR A 66 -16.91 -25.42 26.46
N GLY A 67 -16.60 -25.88 27.68
CA GLY A 67 -15.48 -26.80 27.92
C GLY A 67 -14.09 -26.19 27.72
N VAL A 68 -14.03 -24.87 27.52
CA VAL A 68 -12.82 -24.05 27.39
C VAL A 68 -13.16 -22.62 27.84
N ALA A 69 -12.16 -21.88 28.34
CA ALA A 69 -12.28 -20.47 28.65
C ALA A 69 -11.65 -19.60 27.56
N ALA A 70 -12.16 -18.39 27.37
CA ALA A 70 -11.54 -17.41 26.48
C ALA A 70 -10.10 -17.09 26.91
N SER A 71 -9.23 -16.83 25.94
CA SER A 71 -7.89 -16.28 26.20
C SER A 71 -8.00 -14.80 26.58
N ALA A 72 -7.03 -14.29 27.36
CA ALA A 72 -6.94 -12.86 27.67
C ALA A 72 -6.70 -11.97 26.43
N THR A 73 -6.29 -12.58 25.32
CA THR A 73 -6.09 -11.90 24.03
C THR A 73 -7.29 -12.01 23.09
N ASP A 74 -8.29 -12.83 23.45
CA ASP A 74 -9.53 -12.92 22.69
C ASP A 74 -10.43 -11.72 23.02
N ILE A 75 -11.25 -11.36 22.05
CA ILE A 75 -12.32 -10.37 22.19
C ILE A 75 -13.68 -11.06 22.00
N SER A 76 -14.73 -10.38 22.44
CA SER A 76 -16.11 -10.84 22.28
C SER A 76 -16.98 -9.62 22.00
N THR A 77 -17.00 -9.19 20.74
CA THR A 77 -17.73 -8.00 20.29
C THR A 77 -18.22 -8.17 18.85
N ALA A 78 -19.10 -7.30 18.38
CA ALA A 78 -19.57 -7.40 16.99
C ALA A 78 -18.40 -7.10 16.02
N PRO A 79 -18.12 -7.96 15.02
CA PRO A 79 -17.02 -7.77 14.08
C PRO A 79 -17.31 -6.68 13.03
N LEU A 80 -18.54 -6.18 12.93
CA LEU A 80 -18.97 -5.16 11.98
C LEU A 80 -18.65 -5.52 10.52
N PHE A 81 -19.19 -6.65 10.04
CA PHE A 81 -19.04 -7.06 8.63
C PHE A 81 -19.82 -6.16 7.66
N VAL A 82 -19.33 -5.97 6.44
CA VAL A 82 -19.99 -5.18 5.39
C VAL A 82 -21.38 -5.74 5.06
N ASN A 83 -21.49 -7.04 4.77
CA ASN A 83 -22.77 -7.70 4.49
C ASN A 83 -22.70 -9.21 4.74
N ALA A 84 -22.65 -9.61 6.02
CA ALA A 84 -22.51 -11.01 6.41
C ALA A 84 -23.63 -11.95 5.88
N PRO A 85 -24.93 -11.57 5.83
CA PRO A 85 -25.96 -12.42 5.24
C PRO A 85 -25.77 -12.70 3.75
N ALA A 86 -25.05 -11.84 3.02
CA ALA A 86 -24.68 -12.05 1.63
C ALA A 86 -23.32 -12.75 1.45
N GLY A 87 -22.65 -13.13 2.54
CA GLY A 87 -21.31 -13.74 2.53
C GLY A 87 -20.17 -12.73 2.39
N ASP A 88 -20.43 -11.43 2.52
CA ASP A 88 -19.38 -10.41 2.54
C ASP A 88 -18.91 -10.16 3.98
N PHE A 89 -17.84 -10.88 4.34
CA PHE A 89 -17.20 -10.84 5.65
C PHE A 89 -16.03 -9.84 5.74
N HIS A 90 -15.89 -8.92 4.77
CA HIS A 90 -14.96 -7.81 4.94
C HIS A 90 -15.39 -6.98 6.15
N LEU A 91 -14.42 -6.51 6.92
CA LEU A 91 -14.66 -5.64 8.07
C LEU A 91 -15.03 -4.22 7.60
N GLN A 92 -15.93 -3.57 8.31
CA GLN A 92 -16.21 -2.15 8.15
C GLN A 92 -15.19 -1.30 8.92
N ALA A 93 -15.04 -0.03 8.51
CA ALA A 93 -14.27 0.94 9.26
C ALA A 93 -14.77 1.03 10.71
N GLY A 94 -13.84 0.97 11.67
CA GLY A 94 -14.17 0.99 13.11
C GLY A 94 -14.47 -0.38 13.71
N SER A 95 -14.36 -1.48 12.93
CA SER A 95 -14.43 -2.83 13.48
C SER A 95 -13.40 -3.03 14.61
N PRO A 96 -13.80 -3.65 15.73
CA PRO A 96 -12.90 -3.98 16.82
C PRO A 96 -11.89 -5.09 16.46
N CYS A 97 -12.11 -5.80 15.34
CA CYS A 97 -11.20 -6.83 14.82
C CYS A 97 -9.97 -6.24 14.11
N ILE A 98 -9.97 -4.94 13.78
CA ILE A 98 -8.90 -4.30 13.03
C ILE A 98 -7.64 -4.10 13.89
N ASP A 99 -6.46 -4.38 13.30
CA ASP A 99 -5.13 -4.16 13.85
C ASP A 99 -4.90 -4.83 15.23
N LYS A 100 -5.35 -6.08 15.42
CA LYS A 100 -5.25 -6.79 16.71
C LYS A 100 -4.21 -7.90 16.75
N VAL A 101 -3.91 -8.52 15.61
CA VAL A 101 -3.08 -9.72 15.52
C VAL A 101 -1.61 -9.34 15.35
N PRO A 102 -0.74 -9.62 16.33
CA PRO A 102 0.68 -9.29 16.24
C PRO A 102 1.42 -10.23 15.28
N SER A 103 2.62 -9.82 14.87
CA SER A 103 3.38 -10.50 13.80
C SER A 103 3.66 -11.98 14.01
N GLY A 104 3.79 -12.43 15.27
CA GLY A 104 4.00 -13.85 15.60
C GLY A 104 2.81 -14.77 15.30
N TYR A 105 1.65 -14.22 14.93
CA TYR A 105 0.40 -14.95 14.66
C TYR A 105 -0.13 -14.70 13.24
N MET A 106 0.63 -14.03 12.38
CA MET A 106 0.18 -13.65 11.04
C MET A 106 0.51 -14.72 10.00
N LEU A 107 -0.34 -14.82 8.98
CA LEU A 107 0.01 -15.42 7.69
C LEU A 107 0.41 -14.31 6.71
N ASP A 108 1.10 -14.67 5.63
CA ASP A 108 1.58 -13.68 4.64
C ASP A 108 0.47 -13.02 3.82
N SER A 109 -0.70 -13.68 3.73
CA SER A 109 -1.84 -13.22 2.94
C SER A 109 -3.19 -13.52 3.62
N ASP A 110 -4.21 -12.76 3.22
CA ASP A 110 -5.61 -12.97 3.59
C ASP A 110 -6.33 -13.95 2.65
N TYR A 111 -7.64 -14.12 2.85
CA TYR A 111 -8.50 -15.02 2.08
C TYR A 111 -8.51 -14.71 0.58
N GLU A 112 -8.44 -13.43 0.21
CA GLU A 112 -8.36 -12.97 -1.18
C GLU A 112 -6.93 -12.97 -1.74
N GLY A 113 -5.95 -13.44 -0.97
CA GLY A 113 -4.54 -13.44 -1.34
C GLY A 113 -3.84 -12.08 -1.18
N ARG A 114 -4.51 -11.09 -0.58
CA ARG A 114 -3.91 -9.76 -0.32
C ARG A 114 -2.88 -9.86 0.78
N GLY A 115 -1.78 -9.12 0.65
CA GLY A 115 -0.67 -9.18 1.59
C GLY A 115 -1.04 -8.70 2.99
N ARG A 116 -0.59 -9.41 4.03
CA ARG A 116 -0.74 -8.98 5.44
C ARG A 116 0.54 -8.36 6.01
N PRO A 117 0.43 -7.47 7.02
CA PRO A 117 -0.80 -6.78 7.42
C PRO A 117 -1.06 -5.52 6.58
N PHE A 118 -2.31 -5.10 6.47
CA PHE A 118 -2.70 -3.73 6.15
C PHE A 118 -2.90 -2.96 7.46
N GLY A 119 -1.99 -2.04 7.76
CA GLY A 119 -1.99 -1.35 9.05
C GLY A 119 -0.75 -1.67 9.88
N GLU A 120 -0.81 -1.48 11.20
CA GLU A 120 0.31 -1.82 12.10
C GLU A 120 0.33 -3.32 12.42
N LYS A 121 -0.83 -3.98 12.39
CA LYS A 121 -1.03 -5.39 12.77
C LYS A 121 -2.04 -6.01 11.82
N ALA A 122 -2.09 -7.34 11.78
CA ALA A 122 -3.13 -8.01 11.02
C ALA A 122 -4.47 -7.92 11.77
N ASP A 123 -5.55 -8.13 11.03
CA ASP A 123 -6.90 -8.18 11.55
C ASP A 123 -7.23 -9.58 12.03
N ILE A 124 -8.13 -9.66 13.02
CA ILE A 124 -8.76 -10.92 13.38
C ILE A 124 -9.73 -11.27 12.25
N GLY A 125 -9.64 -12.50 11.74
CA GLY A 125 -10.53 -13.01 10.70
C GLY A 125 -9.84 -13.29 9.38
N ALA A 126 -10.66 -13.62 8.39
CA ALA A 126 -10.20 -14.14 7.10
C ALA A 126 -9.65 -13.05 6.17
N SER A 127 -10.16 -11.82 6.27
CA SER A 127 -9.82 -10.70 5.39
C SER A 127 -9.19 -9.55 6.16
N GLU A 128 -8.26 -8.83 5.53
CA GLU A 128 -7.75 -7.56 6.07
C GLU A 128 -8.64 -6.39 5.67
N PHE A 129 -8.81 -5.47 6.59
CA PHE A 129 -9.36 -4.16 6.35
C PHE A 129 -8.30 -3.25 5.75
N HIS A 130 -8.66 -2.58 4.66
CA HIS A 130 -7.87 -1.51 4.11
C HIS A 130 -8.78 -0.44 3.51
N THR A 131 -8.21 0.74 3.31
CA THR A 131 -8.89 1.86 2.66
C THR A 131 -7.96 2.53 1.67
N GLY A 132 -8.56 3.28 0.75
CA GLY A 132 -7.84 4.00 -0.28
C GLY A 132 -7.44 3.10 -1.44
N THR A 133 -6.67 3.67 -2.34
CA THR A 133 -6.29 3.06 -3.63
C THR A 133 -4.78 3.00 -3.83
N CYS A 134 -4.01 3.52 -2.88
CA CYS A 134 -2.57 3.68 -2.96
C CYS A 134 -1.91 2.69 -2.02
N PHE A 135 -1.08 1.78 -2.53
CA PHE A 135 -0.45 0.77 -1.70
C PHE A 135 1.05 0.69 -1.95
N ALA A 136 1.83 0.56 -0.89
CA ALA A 136 3.26 0.38 -0.98
C ALA A 136 3.78 -0.63 0.06
N ARG A 137 4.85 -1.37 -0.30
CA ARG A 137 5.43 -2.42 0.55
C ARG A 137 6.94 -2.54 0.33
N ILE A 138 7.69 -2.77 1.41
CA ILE A 138 9.11 -3.17 1.38
C ILE A 138 9.19 -4.65 1.72
N GLY A 139 9.89 -5.43 0.90
CA GLY A 139 10.05 -6.88 1.11
C GLY A 139 8.71 -7.61 1.29
N THR A 140 8.59 -8.37 2.38
CA THR A 140 7.36 -9.00 2.88
C THR A 140 6.80 -8.27 4.12
N GLY A 141 7.23 -7.03 4.38
CA GLY A 141 6.74 -6.22 5.50
C GLY A 141 5.27 -5.82 5.34
N ARG A 142 4.75 -4.96 6.22
CA ARG A 142 3.36 -4.50 6.09
C ARG A 142 3.07 -3.73 4.80
N VAL A 143 1.80 -3.71 4.40
CA VAL A 143 1.28 -2.91 3.30
C VAL A 143 0.81 -1.56 3.83
N TYR A 144 1.34 -0.49 3.25
CA TYR A 144 1.02 0.89 3.62
C TYR A 144 0.05 1.48 2.62
N THR A 145 -0.86 2.33 3.09
CA THR A 145 -1.82 3.07 2.24
C THR A 145 -1.28 4.40 1.70
N SER A 146 0.04 4.62 1.79
CA SER A 146 0.71 5.83 1.32
C SER A 146 2.16 5.54 0.97
N VAL A 147 2.59 5.87 -0.25
CA VAL A 147 3.99 5.67 -0.70
C VAL A 147 4.99 6.50 0.10
N GLN A 148 4.65 7.77 0.42
CA GLN A 148 5.58 8.65 1.13
C GLN A 148 5.96 8.10 2.53
N LYS A 149 4.97 7.60 3.28
CA LYS A 149 5.20 6.94 4.57
C LYS A 149 6.22 5.79 4.47
N VAL A 150 6.20 5.02 3.37
CA VAL A 150 7.17 3.93 3.15
C VAL A 150 8.54 4.47 2.84
N VAL A 151 8.63 5.49 1.97
CA VAL A 151 9.89 6.18 1.66
C VAL A 151 10.56 6.76 2.92
N ASP A 152 9.76 7.30 3.84
CA ASP A 152 10.31 7.97 5.03
C ASP A 152 11.02 7.01 5.98
N ILE A 153 10.56 5.76 6.05
CA ILE A 153 11.13 4.72 6.92
C ILE A 153 12.13 3.80 6.21
N ALA A 154 12.16 3.80 4.87
CA ALA A 154 13.02 2.93 4.08
C ALA A 154 14.51 3.22 4.34
N GLY A 155 15.31 2.16 4.36
CA GLY A 155 16.76 2.23 4.38
C GLY A 155 17.35 2.47 2.99
N GLU A 156 18.61 2.92 2.95
CA GLU A 156 19.34 3.08 1.68
C GLU A 156 19.38 1.75 0.89
N GLY A 157 19.06 1.81 -0.40
CA GLY A 157 19.02 0.68 -1.31
C GLY A 157 17.71 -0.12 -1.32
N ASP A 158 16.74 0.21 -0.47
CA ASP A 158 15.48 -0.54 -0.40
C ASP A 158 14.67 -0.47 -1.71
N LEU A 159 14.02 -1.58 -2.03
CA LEU A 159 12.98 -1.67 -3.05
C LEU A 159 11.60 -1.44 -2.42
N ILE A 160 10.98 -0.34 -2.84
CA ILE A 160 9.59 -0.02 -2.54
C ILE A 160 8.73 -0.44 -3.73
N LYS A 161 7.88 -1.44 -3.48
CA LYS A 161 6.89 -1.95 -4.42
C LYS A 161 5.63 -1.12 -4.29
N VAL A 162 5.05 -0.65 -5.40
CA VAL A 162 3.89 0.24 -5.39
C VAL A 162 2.77 -0.30 -6.27
N ALA A 163 1.54 -0.29 -5.75
CA ALA A 163 0.33 -0.77 -6.41
C ALA A 163 -0.79 0.27 -6.35
N GLY A 164 -1.61 0.31 -7.40
CA GLY A 164 -2.84 1.11 -7.46
C GLY A 164 -2.64 2.58 -7.81
N LEU A 165 -3.57 3.41 -7.37
CA LEU A 165 -3.68 4.84 -7.68
C LEU A 165 -3.38 5.67 -6.41
N CYS A 166 -2.25 6.37 -6.45
CA CYS A 166 -1.76 7.24 -5.38
C CYS A 166 -2.04 8.70 -5.67
N GLN A 167 -3.12 9.20 -5.07
CA GLN A 167 -3.64 10.55 -5.30
C GLN A 167 -3.21 11.53 -4.23
N GLY A 168 -3.02 12.78 -4.66
CA GLY A 168 -2.72 13.91 -3.80
C GLY A 168 -1.23 14.06 -3.51
N VAL A 169 -0.95 14.93 -2.57
CA VAL A 169 0.40 15.39 -2.22
C VAL A 169 0.59 15.38 -0.70
N VAL A 170 1.84 15.27 -0.28
CA VAL A 170 2.28 15.43 1.11
C VAL A 170 3.18 16.64 1.18
N THR A 171 2.92 17.52 2.16
CA THR A 171 3.78 18.66 2.46
C THR A 171 5.03 18.19 3.19
N ARG A 172 6.20 18.59 2.70
CA ARG A 172 7.50 18.34 3.36
C ARG A 172 8.23 19.64 3.60
N VAL A 173 8.66 19.85 4.84
CA VAL A 173 9.44 21.02 5.23
C VAL A 173 10.89 20.59 5.45
N VAL A 174 11.84 21.24 4.77
CA VAL A 174 13.28 21.03 4.94
C VAL A 174 13.95 22.39 5.11
N GLY A 175 14.42 22.67 6.32
CA GLY A 175 14.88 24.01 6.70
C GLY A 175 13.73 25.02 6.55
N ILE A 176 13.95 26.07 5.76
CA ILE A 176 12.95 27.11 5.47
C ILE A 176 12.06 26.81 4.26
N LYS A 177 12.38 25.75 3.50
CA LYS A 177 11.67 25.42 2.25
C LYS A 177 10.54 24.44 2.55
N THR A 178 9.39 24.69 1.92
CA THR A 178 8.23 23.80 1.94
C THR A 178 8.00 23.28 0.53
N TYR A 179 7.82 21.97 0.42
CA TYR A 179 7.60 21.27 -0.84
C TYR A 179 6.22 20.59 -0.78
N SER A 180 5.40 20.70 -1.82
CA SER A 180 4.14 19.96 -1.98
C SER A 180 4.22 18.93 -3.12
N GLN A 181 4.20 17.63 -2.79
CA GLN A 181 4.41 16.56 -3.77
C GLN A 181 3.88 15.20 -3.35
N THR A 182 3.53 14.35 -4.31
CA THR A 182 3.15 12.96 -4.04
C THR A 182 4.32 12.16 -3.45
N LEU A 183 5.54 12.42 -3.92
CA LEU A 183 6.73 11.69 -3.48
C LEU A 183 7.96 12.61 -3.37
N TYR A 184 8.61 12.59 -2.21
CA TYR A 184 9.88 13.25 -1.92
C TYR A 184 10.96 12.19 -1.66
N LEU A 185 11.93 12.09 -2.56
CA LEU A 185 12.94 11.03 -2.58
C LEU A 185 14.31 11.57 -2.17
N SER A 186 14.62 11.53 -0.87
CA SER A 186 15.90 12.00 -0.33
C SER A 186 16.94 10.91 -0.07
N ARG A 187 16.70 9.70 -0.57
CA ARG A 187 17.53 8.51 -0.39
C ARG A 187 17.65 7.75 -1.70
N THR A 188 18.68 6.94 -1.82
CA THR A 188 18.88 6.07 -2.98
C THR A 188 18.00 4.82 -2.81
N LEU A 189 16.77 4.92 -3.31
CA LEU A 189 15.74 3.89 -3.25
C LEU A 189 15.36 3.42 -4.65
N THR A 190 14.83 2.21 -4.76
CA THR A 190 14.10 1.79 -5.97
C THR A 190 12.60 1.91 -5.72
N ILE A 191 11.90 2.74 -6.49
CA ILE A 191 10.44 2.85 -6.48
C ILE A 191 9.89 2.17 -7.73
N ARG A 192 9.24 1.03 -7.56
CA ARG A 192 8.75 0.20 -8.67
C ARG A 192 7.23 0.05 -8.64
N GLY A 193 6.58 0.51 -9.71
CA GLY A 193 5.18 0.21 -10.01
C GLY A 193 5.01 -1.16 -10.67
N GLY A 194 3.77 -1.54 -11.01
CA GLY A 194 3.51 -2.82 -11.65
C GLY A 194 3.09 -3.93 -10.71
N TYR A 195 2.69 -3.64 -9.47
CA TYR A 195 2.22 -4.64 -8.50
C TYR A 195 0.71 -4.56 -8.27
N THR A 196 0.14 -5.60 -7.68
CA THR A 196 -1.23 -5.58 -7.13
C THR A 196 -1.18 -5.89 -5.64
N ILE A 197 -2.26 -5.54 -4.92
CA ILE A 197 -2.33 -5.83 -3.48
C ILE A 197 -2.31 -7.32 -3.14
N ALA A 198 -2.64 -8.18 -4.12
CA ALA A 198 -2.60 -9.64 -4.02
C ALA A 198 -1.33 -10.27 -4.64
N ASN A 199 -0.48 -9.50 -5.31
CA ASN A 199 0.75 -10.02 -5.90
C ASN A 199 1.88 -8.99 -5.80
N TRP A 200 2.74 -9.22 -4.79
CA TRP A 200 3.94 -8.42 -4.52
C TRP A 200 5.23 -9.09 -5.03
N SER A 201 5.15 -10.27 -5.63
CA SER A 201 6.33 -11.05 -6.07
C SER A 201 6.58 -10.94 -7.57
N TYR A 202 5.52 -10.73 -8.34
CA TYR A 202 5.59 -10.53 -9.78
C TYR A 202 5.12 -9.12 -10.13
N TYR A 203 5.93 -8.40 -10.89
CA TYR A 203 5.59 -7.09 -11.41
C TYR A 203 5.36 -7.14 -12.92
N ASN A 204 4.32 -6.48 -13.37
CA ASN A 204 4.04 -6.29 -14.80
C ASN A 204 3.47 -4.89 -15.02
N ARG A 205 4.34 -3.97 -15.44
CA ARG A 205 4.01 -2.55 -15.64
C ARG A 205 2.96 -2.29 -16.73
N ASP A 206 2.78 -3.24 -17.66
CA ASP A 206 1.89 -3.09 -18.81
C ASP A 206 0.47 -3.59 -18.50
N VAL A 207 0.31 -4.38 -17.45
CA VAL A 207 -0.99 -4.90 -16.98
C VAL A 207 -1.42 -4.23 -15.69
N PHE A 208 -0.49 -4.06 -14.74
CA PHE A 208 -0.77 -3.53 -13.40
C PHE A 208 -0.35 -2.07 -13.33
N HIS A 209 -1.19 -1.17 -13.84
CA HIS A 209 -0.88 0.25 -13.86
C HIS A 209 -0.84 0.85 -12.45
N THR A 210 0.35 1.31 -12.05
CA THR A 210 0.54 2.07 -10.81
C THR A 210 0.67 3.56 -11.15
N ILE A 211 -0.21 4.38 -10.59
CA ILE A 211 -0.31 5.82 -10.93
C ILE A 211 0.04 6.66 -9.69
N LEU A 212 0.95 7.61 -9.86
CA LEU A 212 1.15 8.73 -8.94
C LEU A 212 0.48 9.98 -9.58
N ASP A 213 -0.50 10.54 -8.87
CA ASP A 213 -1.36 11.61 -9.36
C ASP A 213 -1.41 12.77 -8.36
N ALA A 214 -0.71 13.86 -8.65
CA ALA A 214 -0.68 15.03 -7.76
C ALA A 214 -2.00 15.84 -7.78
N GLN A 215 -2.93 15.55 -8.69
CA GLN A 215 -4.25 16.20 -8.79
C GLN A 215 -4.24 17.73 -8.86
N GLY A 216 -3.17 18.31 -9.39
CA GLY A 216 -2.95 19.75 -9.49
C GLY A 216 -2.55 20.42 -8.17
N GLN A 217 -2.25 19.65 -7.12
CA GLN A 217 -1.96 20.17 -5.78
C GLN A 217 -0.47 20.39 -5.50
N GLY A 218 0.39 20.10 -6.48
CA GLY A 218 1.84 20.23 -6.38
C GLY A 218 2.56 19.38 -7.43
N ARG A 219 3.80 19.01 -7.14
CA ARG A 219 4.62 18.16 -8.01
C ARG A 219 4.33 16.68 -7.80
N VAL A 220 4.56 15.81 -8.78
CA VAL A 220 4.41 14.37 -8.53
C VAL A 220 5.62 13.81 -7.77
N ILE A 221 6.83 13.96 -8.31
CA ILE A 221 8.07 13.46 -7.70
C ILE A 221 9.09 14.59 -7.56
N TYR A 222 9.67 14.72 -6.37
CA TYR A 222 10.80 15.60 -6.09
C TYR A 222 12.02 14.81 -5.62
N ILE A 223 13.14 15.00 -6.31
CA ILE A 223 14.48 14.53 -5.90
C ILE A 223 15.30 15.77 -5.55
N PRO A 224 15.84 15.87 -4.32
CA PRO A 224 16.61 17.03 -3.89
C PRO A 224 17.94 17.14 -4.65
N ASP A 225 18.48 18.36 -4.65
CA ASP A 225 19.84 18.61 -5.12
C ASP A 225 20.84 18.00 -4.13
N SER A 226 21.34 16.81 -4.47
CA SER A 226 22.36 16.10 -3.73
C SER A 226 23.08 15.12 -4.64
N PRO A 227 24.43 15.12 -4.70
CA PRO A 227 25.18 14.17 -5.50
C PRO A 227 25.10 12.74 -4.95
N LEU A 228 24.63 12.56 -3.70
CA LEU A 228 24.56 11.26 -3.02
C LEU A 228 23.21 10.55 -3.21
N VAL A 229 22.22 11.23 -3.80
CA VAL A 229 20.86 10.69 -3.97
C VAL A 229 20.68 10.26 -5.42
N SER A 230 20.65 8.94 -5.66
CA SER A 230 20.55 8.35 -7.01
C SER A 230 19.44 7.29 -7.09
N PRO A 231 18.17 7.67 -6.82
CA PRO A 231 17.06 6.71 -6.80
C PRO A 231 16.78 6.15 -8.19
N THR A 232 16.25 4.92 -8.23
CA THR A 232 15.66 4.33 -9.43
C THR A 232 14.14 4.45 -9.36
N ILE A 233 13.52 5.02 -10.38
CA ILE A 233 12.07 5.19 -10.48
C ILE A 233 11.60 4.45 -11.72
N GLU A 234 10.75 3.45 -11.55
CA GLU A 234 10.37 2.57 -12.66
C GLU A 234 8.94 2.02 -12.65
N GLY A 235 8.38 1.84 -13.86
CA GLY A 235 7.07 1.21 -14.05
C GLY A 235 5.88 2.02 -13.52
N LEU A 236 6.00 3.34 -13.45
CA LEU A 236 4.97 4.24 -12.91
C LEU A 236 4.36 5.14 -13.99
N TYR A 237 3.12 5.53 -13.74
CA TYR A 237 2.39 6.56 -14.48
C TYR A 237 2.39 7.83 -13.64
N ILE A 238 2.99 8.90 -14.15
CA ILE A 238 3.24 10.16 -13.43
C ILE A 238 2.38 11.26 -14.04
N ARG A 239 1.39 11.76 -13.30
CA ARG A 239 0.45 12.76 -13.82
C ARG A 239 -0.08 13.76 -12.82
N GLY A 240 -0.80 14.76 -13.33
CA GLY A 240 -1.54 15.71 -12.52
C GLY A 240 -0.64 16.65 -11.73
N GLY A 241 0.65 16.72 -12.06
CA GLY A 241 1.57 17.69 -11.51
C GLY A 241 1.21 19.11 -11.93
N TYR A 242 1.26 20.05 -11.00
CA TYR A 242 1.09 21.48 -11.24
C TYR A 242 2.00 22.27 -10.30
N GLU A 243 3.17 22.67 -10.80
CA GLU A 243 4.20 23.37 -10.03
C GLU A 243 4.91 24.40 -10.93
N GLY A 244 5.68 25.33 -10.38
CA GLY A 244 6.56 26.23 -11.14
C GLY A 244 7.49 25.51 -12.13
N THR A 245 8.21 24.46 -11.71
CA THR A 245 9.12 23.68 -12.56
C THR A 245 8.96 22.19 -12.31
N GLY A 246 9.12 21.37 -13.35
CA GLY A 246 9.09 19.91 -13.19
C GLY A 246 7.76 19.44 -12.63
N GLY A 247 6.63 19.79 -13.27
CA GLY A 247 5.30 19.47 -12.74
C GLY A 247 5.16 17.98 -12.42
N GLY A 248 5.62 17.13 -13.33
CA GLY A 248 5.74 15.69 -13.08
C GLY A 248 6.91 15.39 -12.14
N ILE A 249 8.13 15.52 -12.65
CA ILE A 249 9.36 15.13 -11.95
C ILE A 249 10.32 16.31 -11.91
N TYR A 250 10.88 16.57 -10.73
CA TYR A 250 12.02 17.46 -10.55
C TYR A 250 13.22 16.67 -10.05
N ILE A 251 14.32 16.79 -10.78
CA ILE A 251 15.62 16.20 -10.44
C ILE A 251 16.57 17.33 -10.07
N GLY A 252 16.86 17.48 -8.78
CA GLY A 252 17.75 18.53 -8.28
C GLY A 252 19.23 18.29 -8.59
N GLY A 253 19.65 17.03 -8.57
CA GLY A 253 21.04 16.61 -8.75
C GLY A 253 21.17 15.08 -8.72
N GLY A 254 22.38 14.58 -8.47
CA GLY A 254 22.64 13.15 -8.33
C GLY A 254 22.54 12.36 -9.64
N GLY A 255 22.42 11.03 -9.53
CA GLY A 255 22.40 10.09 -10.66
C GLY A 255 21.11 9.29 -10.75
N ALA A 256 19.95 9.95 -10.65
CA ALA A 256 18.66 9.27 -10.70
C ALA A 256 18.48 8.46 -11.99
N VAL A 257 17.95 7.23 -11.87
CA VAL A 257 17.57 6.40 -13.02
C VAL A 257 16.06 6.44 -13.18
N VAL A 258 15.59 7.06 -14.26
CA VAL A 258 14.18 7.19 -14.61
C VAL A 258 13.92 6.27 -15.79
N GLN A 259 13.16 5.19 -15.57
CA GLN A 259 12.96 4.20 -16.61
C GLN A 259 11.57 3.59 -16.66
N TYR A 260 11.10 3.21 -17.86
CA TYR A 260 9.79 2.58 -18.01
C TYR A 260 8.64 3.39 -17.41
N LEU A 261 8.74 4.73 -17.47
CA LEU A 261 7.69 5.62 -16.98
C LEU A 261 6.80 6.10 -18.12
N LYS A 262 5.57 6.46 -17.75
CA LYS A 262 4.69 7.32 -18.56
C LYS A 262 4.47 8.62 -17.82
N VAL A 263 5.09 9.71 -18.29
CA VAL A 263 5.01 11.04 -17.67
C VAL A 263 4.10 11.92 -18.52
N TYR A 264 2.91 12.23 -18.02
CA TYR A 264 1.89 12.90 -18.83
C TYR A 264 0.92 13.78 -18.06
N SER A 265 0.30 14.73 -18.75
CA SER A 265 -0.68 15.66 -18.17
C SER A 265 -0.16 16.38 -16.92
N ASN A 266 1.11 16.78 -16.96
CA ASN A 266 1.74 17.61 -15.93
C ASN A 266 2.00 19.02 -16.46
N VAL A 267 1.97 20.01 -15.58
CA VAL A 267 2.08 21.43 -15.89
C VAL A 267 3.20 22.09 -15.09
N ALA A 268 4.11 22.77 -15.79
CA ALA A 268 5.06 23.72 -15.24
C ALA A 268 4.55 25.14 -15.46
N THR A 269 4.48 25.96 -14.39
CA THR A 269 3.84 27.28 -14.40
C THR A 269 4.82 28.45 -14.37
N SER A 270 6.10 28.19 -14.16
CA SER A 270 7.13 29.24 -14.19
C SER A 270 7.18 29.90 -15.57
N GLY A 271 7.39 31.22 -15.57
CA GLY A 271 7.53 32.02 -16.79
C GLY A 271 8.93 31.98 -17.41
N VAL A 272 9.93 31.45 -16.70
CA VAL A 272 11.34 31.49 -17.11
C VAL A 272 12.01 30.12 -17.15
N GLU A 273 11.42 29.13 -16.48
CA GLU A 273 11.95 27.77 -16.41
C GLU A 273 10.82 26.78 -16.71
N GLY A 274 11.14 25.67 -17.37
CA GLY A 274 10.17 24.77 -17.98
C GLY A 274 10.03 23.40 -17.33
N GLY A 275 9.72 22.40 -18.16
CA GLY A 275 9.74 20.99 -17.78
C GLY A 275 8.41 20.51 -17.25
N GLY A 276 7.32 20.75 -18.00
CA GLY A 276 5.98 20.30 -17.61
C GLY A 276 5.98 18.85 -17.15
N GLY A 277 6.65 17.99 -17.91
CA GLY A 277 6.91 16.60 -17.55
C GLY A 277 8.08 16.45 -16.58
N ILE A 278 9.31 16.72 -17.05
CA ILE A 278 10.54 16.50 -16.28
C ILE A 278 11.39 17.78 -16.31
N TYR A 279 11.87 18.20 -15.14
CA TYR A 279 12.85 19.26 -15.00
C TYR A 279 14.13 18.71 -14.36
N ILE A 280 15.27 18.95 -15.01
CA ILE A 280 16.60 18.56 -14.54
C ILE A 280 17.33 19.85 -14.16
N ALA A 281 17.50 20.07 -12.85
CA ALA A 281 18.19 21.22 -12.31
C ALA A 281 19.71 21.08 -12.39
N GLY A 282 20.21 19.84 -12.33
CA GLY A 282 21.62 19.47 -12.34
C GLY A 282 21.80 17.96 -12.22
N GLY A 283 23.05 17.51 -12.06
CA GLY A 283 23.41 16.09 -11.95
C GLY A 283 23.45 15.35 -13.28
N ASN A 284 23.60 14.02 -13.20
CA ASN A 284 23.79 13.14 -14.36
C ASN A 284 22.74 12.02 -14.38
N PRO A 285 21.42 12.33 -14.40
CA PRO A 285 20.40 11.30 -14.42
C PRO A 285 20.38 10.54 -15.75
N LEU A 286 19.99 9.27 -15.69
CA LEU A 286 19.70 8.44 -16.86
C LEU A 286 18.18 8.34 -17.05
N ILE A 287 17.69 8.90 -18.15
CA ILE A 287 16.30 8.78 -18.58
C ILE A 287 16.24 7.81 -19.76
N GLN A 288 15.59 6.66 -19.58
CA GLN A 288 15.52 5.65 -20.64
C GLN A 288 14.19 4.93 -20.70
N HIS A 289 13.80 4.41 -21.87
CA HIS A 289 12.56 3.64 -22.04
C HIS A 289 11.32 4.34 -21.45
N THR A 290 11.28 5.67 -21.55
CA THR A 290 10.26 6.49 -20.90
C THR A 290 9.48 7.29 -21.95
N ASP A 291 8.16 7.32 -21.80
CA ASP A 291 7.27 8.15 -22.61
C ASP A 291 6.95 9.44 -21.85
N VAL A 292 7.33 10.59 -22.41
CA VAL A 292 7.00 11.93 -21.88
C VAL A 292 6.07 12.62 -22.85
N PHE A 293 4.78 12.73 -22.51
CA PHE A 293 3.78 13.19 -23.47
C PHE A 293 2.68 14.05 -22.87
N THR A 294 2.07 14.95 -23.65
CA THR A 294 0.94 15.80 -23.20
C THR A 294 1.22 16.62 -21.95
N ASN A 295 2.49 16.97 -21.73
CA ASN A 295 2.90 17.87 -20.65
C ASN A 295 2.95 19.31 -21.17
N ARG A 296 2.73 20.27 -20.27
CA ARG A 296 2.66 21.69 -20.61
C ARG A 296 3.63 22.51 -19.75
N ALA A 297 4.39 23.40 -20.38
CA ALA A 297 4.97 24.55 -19.70
C ALA A 297 4.17 25.80 -20.10
N THR A 298 4.00 26.76 -19.21
CA THR A 298 3.32 28.03 -19.54
C THR A 298 4.29 29.16 -19.91
N GLY A 299 5.58 29.01 -19.56
CA GLY A 299 6.61 30.01 -19.78
C GLY A 299 7.41 29.87 -21.08
N GLY A 300 6.96 29.08 -22.06
CA GLY A 300 7.62 29.01 -23.38
C GLY A 300 8.78 28.01 -23.50
N HIS A 301 9.17 27.30 -22.43
CA HIS A 301 10.34 26.43 -22.46
C HIS A 301 10.04 25.00 -22.02
N GLY A 302 10.53 24.00 -22.79
CA GLY A 302 10.62 22.60 -22.36
C GLY A 302 9.32 21.95 -21.87
N GLY A 303 8.25 21.98 -22.66
CA GLY A 303 6.94 21.43 -22.26
C GLY A 303 7.00 19.97 -21.78
N GLY A 304 7.82 19.15 -22.44
CA GLY A 304 8.11 17.77 -22.03
C GLY A 304 9.25 17.71 -21.01
N ILE A 305 10.45 18.05 -21.44
CA ILE A 305 11.68 18.00 -20.63
C ILE A 305 12.37 19.37 -20.70
N TYR A 306 12.87 19.84 -19.55
CA TYR A 306 13.75 21.00 -19.45
C TYR A 306 15.03 20.61 -18.72
N ILE A 307 16.18 20.99 -19.27
CA ILE A 307 17.51 20.74 -18.71
C ILE A 307 18.14 22.09 -18.42
N LYS A 308 18.39 22.37 -17.13
CA LYS A 308 19.04 23.60 -16.68
C LYS A 308 20.55 23.46 -16.67
N ASP A 309 21.04 22.35 -16.12
CA ASP A 309 22.46 22.06 -15.91
C ASP A 309 22.67 20.54 -15.82
N GLY A 310 23.94 20.12 -15.75
CA GLY A 310 24.37 18.73 -15.64
C GLY A 310 24.58 18.03 -16.98
N GLU A 311 24.89 16.74 -16.92
CA GLU A 311 25.12 15.88 -18.09
C GLU A 311 24.14 14.69 -18.11
N PRO A 312 22.82 14.95 -18.27
CA PRO A 312 21.84 13.88 -18.33
C PRO A 312 22.00 13.03 -19.58
N VAL A 313 21.81 11.71 -19.44
CA VAL A 313 21.71 10.79 -20.58
C VAL A 313 20.25 10.48 -20.85
N ILE A 314 19.76 10.83 -22.04
CA ILE A 314 18.38 10.55 -22.46
C ILE A 314 18.43 9.64 -23.69
N GLN A 315 17.92 8.42 -23.58
CA GLN A 315 17.98 7.41 -24.64
C GLN A 315 16.73 6.54 -24.70
N TYR A 316 16.47 5.89 -25.84
CA TYR A 316 15.36 4.92 -26.01
C TYR A 316 14.00 5.40 -25.49
N SER A 317 13.71 6.71 -25.61
CA SER A 317 12.54 7.36 -25.00
C SER A 317 11.74 8.12 -26.05
N HIS A 318 10.44 8.25 -25.86
CA HIS A 318 9.58 9.05 -26.72
C HIS A 318 9.18 10.34 -26.01
N VAL A 319 9.32 11.48 -26.70
CA VAL A 319 8.83 12.77 -26.21
C VAL A 319 7.93 13.36 -27.29
N TYR A 320 6.62 13.48 -27.02
CA TYR A 320 5.65 13.86 -28.05
C TYR A 320 4.47 14.64 -27.47
N SER A 321 3.79 15.43 -28.32
CA SER A 321 2.56 16.16 -27.96
C SER A 321 2.67 17.02 -26.69
N CYS A 322 3.87 17.50 -26.34
CA CYS A 322 4.08 18.43 -25.25
C CYS A 322 4.07 19.87 -25.77
N THR A 323 3.58 20.82 -24.97
CA THR A 323 3.44 22.23 -25.36
C THR A 323 4.19 23.14 -24.40
N ALA A 324 4.81 24.20 -24.89
CA ALA A 324 5.49 25.20 -24.08
C ALA A 324 5.06 26.60 -24.48
#